data_AF-A0A7J5A987-F1
#
_entry.id   AF-A0A7J5A987-F1
#
_cell.length_a   1.000
_cell.length_b   1.000
_cell.length_c   1.000
_cell.angle_alpha   90.00
_cell.angle_beta   90.00
_cell.angle_gamma   90.00
#
_symmetry.space_group_name_H-M   'P 1'
#
loop_
_entity.id
_entity.type
_entity.pdbx_description
1 polymer ?
#
loop_
_entity_poly.entity_id
_entity_poly.type
_entity_poly.pdbx_seq_one_letter_code
_entity_poly.pdbx_strand_id
1 'polypeptide(L)'
;MKNIFKTLTLIALLIGGIACKSNKYSFVSEYPVKQLPLIDSTNFDNHVEGKLLNKEEQKLLKLPSIFEDQLDNEKAKIGISYLPKISDNFQSVVFYFYPNNNEVISMLVNYDKDFTIINSQVLAYDEITDGILKTTSKIDKNRIVLTEYVSENPSTLYFKISDKGDITRE
;
A
#
# COMPACT_ATOMS: atom_id res chain seq x y z
N MET A 1 14.64 15.28 74.82
CA MET A 1 13.34 15.61 74.20
C MET A 1 13.59 16.05 72.77
N LYS A 2 12.90 15.38 71.82
CA LYS A 2 12.92 15.62 70.37
C LYS A 2 12.64 17.09 70.03
N ASN A 3 13.33 17.62 69.02
CA ASN A 3 12.71 18.47 68.01
C ASN A 3 13.49 18.35 66.69
N ILE A 4 12.86 17.64 65.76
CA ILE A 4 13.35 17.35 64.41
C ILE A 4 12.90 18.49 63.51
N PHE A 5 13.86 19.23 62.96
CA PHE A 5 13.64 20.15 61.84
C PHE A 5 13.19 19.33 60.61
N LYS A 6 11.98 19.57 60.12
CA LYS A 6 11.53 19.06 58.82
C LYS A 6 11.94 20.06 57.74
N THR A 7 12.99 19.73 57.00
CA THR A 7 13.30 20.37 55.71
C THR A 7 12.33 19.82 54.66
N LEU A 8 11.48 20.69 54.12
CA LEU A 8 10.62 20.38 52.99
C LEU A 8 11.41 20.61 51.71
N THR A 9 11.93 19.55 51.09
CA THR A 9 12.55 19.63 49.77
C THR A 9 11.45 19.49 48.72
N LEU A 10 11.11 20.60 48.07
CA LEU A 10 10.18 20.62 46.95
C LEU A 10 10.93 20.16 45.69
N ILE A 11 10.77 18.90 45.30
CA ILE A 11 11.26 18.40 44.01
C ILE A 11 10.21 18.77 42.96
N ALA A 12 10.50 19.81 42.17
CA ALA A 12 9.73 20.10 40.97
C ALA A 12 10.03 19.04 39.91
N LEU A 13 9.12 18.08 39.74
CA LEU A 13 9.15 17.14 38.63
C LEU A 13 8.72 17.88 37.36
N LEU A 14 9.68 18.37 36.58
CA LEU A 14 9.44 18.79 35.20
C LEU A 14 9.11 17.53 34.37
N ILE A 15 7.81 17.23 34.26
CA ILE A 15 7.31 16.28 33.27
C ILE A 15 7.41 16.99 31.93
N GLY A 16 8.56 16.87 31.28
CA GLY A 16 8.70 17.13 29.86
C GLY A 16 7.83 16.15 29.11
N GLY A 17 6.59 16.55 28.80
CA GLY A 17 5.72 15.83 27.88
C GLY A 17 6.40 15.81 26.52
N ILE A 18 7.12 14.73 26.22
CA ILE A 18 7.47 14.40 24.84
C ILE A 18 6.13 14.04 24.21
N ALA A 19 5.51 15.02 23.55
CA ALA A 19 4.39 14.77 22.66
C ALA A 19 4.92 13.85 21.55
N CYS A 20 4.72 12.54 21.73
CA CYS A 20 4.94 11.56 20.69
C CYS A 20 3.99 11.97 19.55
N LYS A 21 4.53 12.61 18.50
CA LYS A 21 3.77 12.84 17.28
C LYS A 21 3.34 11.47 16.78
N SER A 22 2.05 11.16 16.88
CA SER A 22 1.49 9.95 16.30
C SER A 22 1.79 9.96 14.81
N ASN A 23 2.44 8.92 14.31
CA ASN A 23 2.63 8.77 12.87
C ASN A 23 1.26 8.52 12.24
N LYS A 24 0.74 9.50 11.49
CA LYS A 24 -0.56 9.43 10.82
C LYS A 24 -0.70 8.27 9.82
N TYR A 25 0.41 7.61 9.47
CA TYR A 25 0.47 6.44 8.58
C TYR A 25 0.62 5.11 9.34
N SER A 26 0.49 5.09 10.67
CA SER A 26 0.67 3.87 11.48
C SER A 26 -0.21 2.70 11.03
N PHE A 27 -1.41 2.98 10.51
CA PHE A 27 -2.34 1.97 10.00
C PHE A 27 -1.76 1.14 8.85
N VAL A 28 -0.80 1.66 8.08
CA VAL A 28 -0.14 0.93 6.99
C VAL A 28 0.69 -0.23 7.53
N SER A 29 1.34 -0.05 8.69
CA SER A 29 2.18 -1.10 9.30
C SER A 29 1.41 -2.28 9.88
N GLU A 30 0.07 -2.23 9.91
CA GLU A 30 -0.80 -3.33 10.35
C GLU A 30 -0.89 -4.45 9.30
N TYR A 31 -0.49 -4.18 8.05
CA TYR A 31 -0.63 -5.10 6.92
C TYR A 31 0.60 -6.01 6.75
N PRO A 32 0.43 -7.21 6.18
CA PRO A 32 1.50 -8.21 6.12
C PRO A 32 2.64 -7.75 5.20
N VAL A 33 3.87 -7.84 5.70
CA VAL A 33 5.08 -7.64 4.90
C VAL A 33 5.41 -8.90 4.12
N LYS A 34 5.69 -8.77 2.82
CA LYS A 34 6.05 -9.90 1.94
C LYS A 34 7.48 -9.75 1.43
N GLN A 35 8.23 -10.84 1.50
CA GLN A 35 9.57 -10.92 0.90
C GLN A 35 9.49 -11.22 -0.58
N LEU A 36 10.49 -10.79 -1.34
CA LEU A 36 10.62 -11.05 -2.78
C LEU A 36 11.49 -12.29 -3.05
N PRO A 37 11.28 -13.01 -4.16
CA PRO A 37 10.26 -12.75 -5.19
C PRO A 37 8.86 -13.16 -4.74
N LEU A 38 7.83 -12.52 -5.30
CA LEU A 38 6.44 -12.93 -5.08
C LEU A 38 5.62 -12.84 -6.37
N ILE A 39 4.52 -13.58 -6.39
CA ILE A 39 3.54 -13.56 -7.47
C ILE A 39 2.29 -12.85 -6.96
N ASP A 40 1.82 -11.85 -7.71
CA ASP A 40 0.48 -11.31 -7.54
C ASP A 40 -0.43 -11.89 -8.63
N SER A 41 -1.46 -12.59 -8.19
CA SER A 41 -2.46 -13.22 -9.05
C SER A 41 -3.87 -12.87 -8.60
N THR A 42 -4.03 -11.74 -7.91
CA THR A 42 -5.30 -11.27 -7.35
C THR A 42 -6.39 -11.30 -8.43
N ASN A 43 -7.48 -12.00 -8.15
CA ASN A 43 -8.62 -12.18 -9.03
C ASN A 43 -9.88 -12.50 -8.20
N PHE A 44 -11.04 -12.60 -8.85
CA PHE A 44 -12.31 -12.85 -8.14
C PHE A 44 -12.37 -14.22 -7.44
N ASP A 45 -11.64 -15.22 -7.94
CA ASP A 45 -11.62 -16.57 -7.36
C ASP A 45 -10.77 -16.66 -6.09
N ASN A 46 -9.72 -15.83 -5.97
CA ASN A 46 -8.72 -15.95 -4.91
C ASN A 46 -8.59 -14.75 -3.97
N HIS A 47 -9.23 -13.62 -4.28
CA HIS A 47 -9.18 -12.45 -3.42
C HIS A 47 -10.24 -12.52 -2.32
N VAL A 48 -9.84 -12.17 -1.10
CA VAL A 48 -10.73 -12.01 0.04
C VAL A 48 -10.64 -10.55 0.49
N GLU A 49 -11.77 -9.84 0.47
CA GLU A 49 -11.85 -8.44 0.90
C GLU A 49 -11.34 -8.29 2.35
N GLY A 50 -10.33 -7.43 2.52
CA GLY A 50 -9.75 -7.10 3.81
C GLY A 50 -10.36 -5.85 4.46
N LYS A 51 -9.59 -5.21 5.34
CA LYS A 51 -9.96 -3.93 5.95
C LYS A 51 -9.99 -2.83 4.90
N LEU A 52 -11.15 -2.19 4.74
CA LEU A 52 -11.32 -1.05 3.83
C LEU A 52 -10.66 0.20 4.42
N LEU A 53 -10.02 0.97 3.53
CA LEU A 53 -9.51 2.29 3.89
C LEU A 53 -10.64 3.29 3.95
N ASN A 54 -10.69 4.07 5.03
CA ASN A 54 -11.61 5.19 5.12
C ASN A 54 -11.14 6.37 4.23
N LYS A 55 -12.01 7.35 3.99
CA LYS A 55 -11.71 8.49 3.10
C LYS A 55 -10.53 9.35 3.59
N GLU A 56 -10.23 9.40 4.89
CA GLU A 56 -9.06 10.11 5.42
C GLU A 56 -7.77 9.34 5.12
N GLU A 57 -7.75 8.03 5.33
CA GLU A 57 -6.62 7.14 4.98
C GLU A 57 -6.33 7.18 3.47
N GLN A 58 -7.37 7.14 2.62
CA GLN A 58 -7.24 7.29 1.16
C GLN A 58 -6.59 8.64 0.78
N LYS A 59 -6.99 9.74 1.44
CA LYS A 59 -6.40 11.08 1.22
C LYS A 59 -4.96 11.15 1.70
N LEU A 60 -4.65 10.56 2.87
CA LEU A 60 -3.29 10.52 3.41
C LEU A 60 -2.32 9.80 2.46
N LEU A 61 -2.78 8.71 1.85
CA LEU A 61 -2.04 7.91 0.87
C LEU A 61 -2.11 8.45 -0.56
N LYS A 62 -2.76 9.59 -0.78
CA LYS A 62 -2.91 10.27 -2.07
C LYS A 62 -3.55 9.40 -3.15
N LEU A 63 -4.40 8.45 -2.77
CA LEU A 63 -5.04 7.51 -3.70
C LEU A 63 -5.95 8.18 -4.77
N PRO A 64 -6.60 9.33 -4.52
CA PRO A 64 -7.31 10.06 -5.57
C PRO A 64 -6.46 10.47 -6.77
N SER A 65 -5.13 10.61 -6.64
CA SER A 65 -4.27 10.91 -7.80
C SER A 65 -3.83 9.65 -8.58
N ILE A 66 -4.21 8.46 -8.11
CA ILE A 66 -3.87 7.16 -8.76
C ILE A 66 -5.12 6.56 -9.40
N PHE A 67 -6.22 6.57 -8.66
CA PHE A 67 -7.48 5.92 -9.06
C PHE A 67 -8.54 6.92 -9.55
N GLU A 68 -8.25 8.22 -9.45
CA GLU A 68 -9.07 9.31 -9.99
C GLU A 68 -10.56 9.19 -9.60
N ASP A 69 -11.47 9.37 -10.56
CA ASP A 69 -12.92 9.36 -10.40
C ASP A 69 -13.48 7.96 -10.07
N GLN A 70 -12.72 6.89 -10.29
CA GLN A 70 -13.14 5.53 -9.95
C GLN A 70 -13.39 5.37 -8.44
N LEU A 71 -12.71 6.14 -7.58
CA LEU A 71 -12.93 6.13 -6.12
C LEU A 71 -14.23 6.81 -5.67
N ASP A 72 -14.88 7.56 -6.56
CA ASP A 72 -16.13 8.25 -6.27
C ASP A 72 -17.36 7.38 -6.59
N ASN A 73 -17.17 6.21 -7.21
CA ASN A 73 -18.22 5.23 -7.38
C ASN A 73 -18.71 4.70 -6.02
N GLU A 74 -20.02 4.66 -5.79
CA GLU A 74 -20.60 4.19 -4.53
C GLU A 74 -20.28 2.72 -4.21
N LYS A 75 -19.95 1.93 -5.24
CA LYS A 75 -19.54 0.53 -5.12
C LYS A 75 -18.03 0.37 -5.02
N ALA A 76 -17.26 1.46 -5.09
CA ALA A 76 -15.82 1.42 -5.01
C ALA A 76 -15.35 0.93 -3.63
N LYS A 77 -14.43 -0.02 -3.62
CA LYS A 77 -13.81 -0.53 -2.38
C LYS A 77 -12.31 -0.62 -2.56
N ILE A 78 -11.56 -0.07 -1.62
CA ILE A 78 -10.10 -0.08 -1.64
C ILE A 78 -9.55 -0.44 -0.27
N GLY A 79 -8.54 -1.30 -0.26
CA GLY A 79 -7.82 -1.71 0.94
C GLY A 79 -6.36 -2.00 0.62
N ILE A 80 -5.55 -2.20 1.67
CA ILE A 80 -4.17 -2.65 1.50
C ILE A 80 -4.17 -4.18 1.54
N SER A 81 -3.51 -4.80 0.57
CA SER A 81 -3.30 -6.25 0.52
C SER A 81 -2.06 -6.63 1.33
N TYR A 82 -0.91 -6.02 1.01
CA TYR A 82 0.37 -6.34 1.62
C TYR A 82 1.43 -5.28 1.32
N LEU A 83 2.57 -5.38 2.00
CA LEU A 83 3.73 -4.50 1.86
C LEU A 83 4.93 -5.29 1.28
N PRO A 84 5.20 -5.24 -0.03
CA PRO A 84 6.37 -5.93 -0.58
C PRO A 84 7.66 -5.23 -0.16
N LYS A 85 8.65 -5.98 0.32
CA LYS A 85 9.97 -5.44 0.68
C LYS A 85 10.86 -5.31 -0.56
N ILE A 86 10.57 -4.31 -1.41
CA ILE A 86 11.31 -4.04 -2.65
C ILE A 86 12.66 -3.39 -2.37
N SER A 87 12.67 -2.34 -1.56
CA SER A 87 13.85 -1.54 -1.22
C SER A 87 13.76 -1.02 0.21
N ASP A 88 14.91 -0.68 0.81
CA ASP A 88 14.96 0.06 2.07
C ASP A 88 14.97 1.60 1.83
N ASN A 89 15.04 2.04 0.57
CA ASN A 89 15.08 3.47 0.20
C ASN A 89 13.69 4.12 0.08
N PHE A 90 12.67 3.32 -0.22
CA PHE A 90 11.29 3.74 -0.43
C PHE A 90 10.33 2.68 0.14
N GLN A 91 9.10 3.07 0.42
CA GLN A 91 8.05 2.17 0.89
C GLN A 91 7.22 1.69 -0.31
N SER A 92 6.90 0.40 -0.34
CA SER A 92 5.96 -0.14 -1.32
C SER A 92 4.70 -0.63 -0.62
N VAL A 93 3.55 -0.35 -1.22
CA VAL A 93 2.24 -0.78 -0.75
C VAL A 93 1.49 -1.37 -1.93
N VAL A 94 0.89 -2.54 -1.75
CA VAL A 94 -0.01 -3.13 -2.74
C VAL A 94 -1.44 -2.99 -2.24
N PHE A 95 -2.27 -2.36 -3.07
CA PHE A 95 -3.68 -2.16 -2.81
C PHE A 95 -4.50 -3.15 -3.62
N TYR A 96 -5.56 -3.70 -3.02
CA TYR A 96 -6.66 -4.22 -3.81
C TYR A 96 -7.68 -3.11 -4.01
N PHE A 97 -8.23 -3.04 -5.22
CA PHE A 97 -9.22 -2.05 -5.59
C PHE A 97 -10.32 -2.69 -6.44
N TYR A 98 -11.56 -2.56 -5.96
CA TYR A 98 -12.77 -2.85 -6.72
C TYR A 98 -13.35 -1.51 -7.16
N PRO A 99 -13.17 -1.06 -8.42
CA PRO A 99 -13.81 0.17 -8.90
C PRO A 99 -15.34 0.03 -8.97
N ASN A 100 -15.81 -1.20 -9.17
CA ASN A 100 -17.21 -1.59 -9.19
C ASN A 100 -17.30 -3.09 -8.82
N ASN A 101 -18.44 -3.74 -9.08
CA ASN A 101 -18.66 -5.15 -8.72
C ASN A 101 -18.06 -6.17 -9.73
N ASN A 102 -17.54 -5.70 -10.85
CA ASN A 102 -17.16 -6.54 -11.99
C ASN A 102 -15.65 -6.57 -12.23
N GLU A 103 -14.87 -5.71 -11.55
CA GLU A 103 -13.43 -5.62 -11.72
C GLU A 103 -12.73 -5.70 -10.36
N VAL A 104 -11.56 -6.33 -10.34
CA VAL A 104 -10.62 -6.27 -9.22
C VAL A 104 -9.22 -5.98 -9.74
N ILE A 105 -8.57 -4.99 -9.13
CA ILE A 105 -7.24 -4.50 -9.47
C ILE A 105 -6.33 -4.74 -8.26
N SER A 106 -5.14 -5.30 -8.49
CA SER A 106 -4.01 -5.18 -7.57
C SER A 106 -3.06 -4.10 -8.10
N MET A 107 -2.81 -3.07 -7.31
CA MET A 107 -1.99 -1.91 -7.68
C MET A 107 -0.80 -1.77 -6.74
N LEU A 108 0.42 -1.84 -7.27
CA LEU A 108 1.62 -1.43 -6.55
C LEU A 108 1.75 0.08 -6.57
N VAL A 109 2.04 0.66 -5.42
CA VAL A 109 2.44 2.07 -5.30
C VAL A 109 3.72 2.16 -4.51
N ASN A 110 4.70 2.86 -5.07
CA ASN A 110 5.95 3.20 -4.41
C ASN A 110 5.85 4.62 -3.84
N TYR A 111 6.25 4.77 -2.60
CA TYR A 111 6.20 6.00 -1.83
C TYR A 111 7.58 6.36 -1.30
N ASP A 112 7.89 7.65 -1.23
CA ASP A 112 9.04 8.11 -0.45
C ASP A 112 8.76 7.97 1.06
N LYS A 113 9.73 8.39 1.88
CA LYS A 113 9.64 8.28 3.35
C LYS A 113 8.54 9.15 3.96
N ASP A 114 8.04 10.14 3.22
CA ASP A 114 6.98 11.05 3.64
C ASP A 114 5.62 10.68 3.02
N PHE A 115 5.51 9.48 2.44
CA PHE A 115 4.31 9.00 1.72
C PHE A 115 3.90 9.90 0.55
N THR A 116 4.88 10.48 -0.15
CA THR A 116 4.68 11.03 -1.49
C THR A 116 4.82 9.92 -2.52
N ILE A 117 3.85 9.84 -3.43
CA ILE A 117 3.87 8.87 -4.52
C ILE A 117 5.08 9.14 -5.41
N ILE A 118 5.89 8.10 -5.63
CA ILE A 118 6.98 8.08 -6.59
C ILE A 118 6.45 7.56 -7.92
N ASN A 119 5.77 6.40 -7.89
CA ASN A 119 5.23 5.74 -9.08
C ASN A 119 4.18 4.67 -8.68
N SER A 120 3.43 4.18 -9.66
CA SER A 120 2.44 3.11 -9.46
C SER A 120 2.36 2.18 -10.68
N GLN A 121 2.04 0.91 -10.45
CA GLN A 121 1.92 -0.10 -11.51
C GLN A 121 0.86 -1.15 -11.17
N VAL A 122 -0.03 -1.45 -12.12
CA VAL A 122 -0.96 -2.58 -12.02
C VAL A 122 -0.16 -3.88 -11.98
N LEU A 123 -0.44 -4.70 -10.98
CA LEU A 123 0.19 -6.00 -10.75
C LEU A 123 -0.71 -7.17 -11.16
N ALA A 124 -2.01 -7.01 -10.97
CA ALA A 124 -3.02 -7.98 -11.36
C ALA A 124 -4.33 -7.24 -11.66
N TYR A 125 -5.14 -7.84 -12.51
CA TYR A 125 -6.43 -7.34 -12.95
C TYR A 125 -7.30 -8.54 -13.31
N ASP A 126 -8.57 -8.49 -12.99
CA ASP A 126 -9.54 -9.47 -13.41
C ASP A 126 -10.89 -8.79 -13.63
N GLU A 127 -11.55 -9.10 -14.74
CA GLU A 127 -12.88 -8.61 -15.09
C GLU A 127 -13.83 -9.79 -15.33
N ILE A 128 -14.98 -9.80 -14.64
CA ILE A 128 -15.96 -10.88 -14.73
C ILE A 128 -17.16 -10.59 -15.64
N THR A 129 -17.21 -9.41 -16.29
CA THR A 129 -18.29 -9.10 -17.25
C THR A 129 -18.13 -9.94 -18.51
N ASP A 130 -17.07 -9.65 -19.28
CA ASP A 130 -16.81 -10.29 -20.56
C ASP A 130 -15.63 -11.28 -20.50
N GLY A 131 -14.90 -11.33 -19.37
CA GLY A 131 -13.76 -12.23 -19.17
C GLY A 131 -12.59 -11.98 -20.12
N ILE A 132 -12.54 -10.80 -20.75
CA ILE A 132 -11.63 -10.52 -21.87
C ILE A 132 -10.20 -10.32 -21.39
N LEU A 133 -10.01 -9.74 -20.20
CA LEU A 133 -8.71 -9.33 -19.70
C LEU A 133 -8.48 -9.84 -18.29
N LYS A 134 -7.38 -10.58 -18.13
CA LYS A 134 -6.80 -10.93 -16.84
C LYS A 134 -5.32 -10.58 -16.84
N THR A 135 -4.77 -10.13 -15.73
CA THR A 135 -3.33 -9.95 -15.58
C THR A 135 -2.83 -10.56 -14.29
N THR A 136 -1.59 -11.04 -14.31
CA THR A 136 -0.85 -11.50 -13.14
C THR A 136 0.58 -11.01 -13.24
N SER A 137 1.29 -10.85 -12.12
CA SER A 137 2.68 -10.43 -12.15
C SER A 137 3.59 -11.23 -11.24
N LYS A 138 4.86 -11.27 -11.61
CA LYS A 138 5.96 -11.60 -10.71
C LYS A 138 6.72 -10.33 -10.36
N ILE A 139 6.92 -10.10 -9.07
CA ILE A 139 7.68 -8.97 -8.54
C ILE A 139 9.04 -9.49 -8.04
N ASP A 140 10.11 -8.92 -8.59
CA ASP A 140 11.49 -9.06 -8.13
C ASP A 140 12.00 -7.69 -7.61
N LYS A 141 13.20 -7.63 -7.03
CA LYS A 141 13.74 -6.39 -6.43
C LYS A 141 13.85 -5.21 -7.40
N ASN A 142 14.11 -5.49 -8.67
CA ASN A 142 14.43 -4.49 -9.68
C ASN A 142 13.51 -4.58 -10.92
N ARG A 143 12.48 -5.43 -10.89
CA ARG A 143 11.59 -5.61 -12.03
C ARG A 143 10.22 -6.17 -11.66
N ILE A 144 9.25 -5.89 -12.52
CA ILE A 144 7.93 -6.51 -12.54
C ILE A 144 7.79 -7.18 -13.89
N VAL A 145 7.42 -8.45 -13.89
CA VAL A 145 7.05 -9.20 -15.10
C VAL A 145 5.54 -9.37 -15.05
N LEU A 146 4.83 -8.62 -15.89
CA LEU A 146 3.37 -8.68 -15.99
C LEU A 146 2.99 -9.59 -17.16
N THR A 147 2.15 -10.57 -16.92
CA THR A 147 1.53 -11.39 -17.95
C THR A 147 0.09 -10.95 -18.10
N GLU A 148 -0.28 -10.55 -19.31
CA GLU A 148 -1.65 -10.20 -19.68
C GLU A 148 -2.24 -11.37 -20.47
N TYR A 149 -3.45 -11.77 -20.12
CA TYR A 149 -4.22 -12.80 -20.79
C TYR A 149 -5.38 -12.08 -21.48
N VAL A 150 -5.23 -11.85 -22.79
CA VAL A 150 -6.30 -11.35 -23.63
C VAL A 150 -6.82 -12.53 -24.46
N SER A 151 -7.95 -13.11 -24.06
CA SER A 151 -8.38 -14.42 -24.57
C SER A 151 -7.27 -15.49 -24.45
N GLU A 152 -6.98 -16.24 -25.52
CA GLU A 152 -6.04 -17.38 -25.51
C GLU A 152 -4.56 -17.00 -25.69
N ASN A 153 -4.24 -15.72 -25.93
CA ASN A 153 -2.88 -15.30 -26.27
C ASN A 153 -2.27 -14.44 -25.16
N PRO A 154 -1.37 -15.01 -24.34
CA PRO A 154 -0.70 -14.22 -23.32
C PRO A 154 0.38 -13.31 -23.90
N SER A 155 0.39 -12.04 -23.50
CA SER A 155 1.52 -11.12 -23.68
C SER A 155 2.29 -10.96 -22.37
N THR A 156 3.58 -10.68 -22.45
CA THR A 156 4.42 -10.37 -21.28
C THR A 156 5.02 -9.00 -21.42
N LEU A 157 4.83 -8.17 -20.41
CA LEU A 157 5.40 -6.84 -20.27
C LEU A 157 6.45 -6.85 -19.17
N TYR A 158 7.54 -6.13 -19.39
CA TYR A 158 8.63 -5.97 -18.43
C TYR A 158 8.67 -4.53 -17.97
N PHE A 159 8.74 -4.35 -16.66
CA PHE A 159 8.94 -3.06 -16.04
C PHE A 159 10.17 -3.12 -15.17
N LYS A 160 11.04 -2.13 -15.27
CA LYS A 160 12.18 -1.93 -14.39
C LYS A 160 11.76 -1.10 -13.18
N ILE A 161 12.21 -1.51 -12.00
CA ILE A 161 12.09 -0.71 -10.77
C ILE A 161 13.48 -0.12 -10.46
N SER A 162 13.58 1.20 -10.37
CA SER A 162 14.82 1.89 -10.00
C SER A 162 15.05 1.84 -8.48
N ASP A 163 16.29 2.06 -8.03
CA ASP A 163 16.62 2.16 -6.60
C ASP A 163 15.92 3.34 -5.89
N LYS A 164 15.35 4.27 -6.67
CA LYS A 164 14.55 5.40 -6.20
C LYS A 164 13.05 5.11 -6.22
N GLY A 165 12.62 3.95 -6.71
CA GLY A 165 11.21 3.55 -6.73
C GLY A 165 10.45 3.92 -8.02
N ASP A 166 11.12 4.56 -8.99
CA ASP A 166 10.53 4.77 -10.32
C ASP A 166 10.29 3.45 -11.04
N ILE A 167 9.17 3.36 -11.75
CA ILE A 167 8.81 2.21 -12.55
C ILE A 167 8.75 2.65 -14.01
N THR A 168 9.48 1.96 -14.88
CA THR A 168 9.53 2.26 -16.32
C THR A 168 9.35 0.98 -17.13
N ARG A 169 8.48 1.03 -18.14
CA ARG A 169 8.32 -0.06 -19.11
C ARG A 169 9.60 -0.20 -19.96
N GLU A 170 10.03 -1.43 -20.17
CA GLU A 170 11.12 -1.80 -21.08
C GLU A 170 10.63 -2.00 -22.52
#